data_AF-A0A2I0HEL2-F1
#
_entry.id   AF-A0A2I0HEL2-F1
#
_cell.length_a   1.000
_cell.length_b   1.000
_cell.length_c   1.000
_cell.angle_alpha   90.00
_cell.angle_beta   90.00
_cell.angle_gamma   90.00
#
_symmetry.space_group_name_H-M   'P 1'
#
loop_
_entity.id
_entity.type
_entity.pdbx_description
1 polymer ?
#
loop_
_entity_poly.entity_id
_entity_poly.type
_entity_poly.pdbx_seq_one_letter_code
_entity_poly.pdbx_strand_id
1 'polypeptide(L)' 'MGLIGLGKGPISFISQMGSAFGARRFSQCLVPFHTDPSISSKMSFGVGSEVKGPGVVSTPM' A
#
# COMPACT_ATOMS: atom_id res chain seq x y z
N MET A 1 2.27 20.24 -3.66
CA MET A 1 1.87 19.11 -2.79
C MET A 1 0.67 18.44 -3.42
N GLY A 2 0.70 17.12 -3.57
CA GLY A 2 -0.43 16.32 -4.05
C GLY A 2 -0.71 15.18 -3.07
N LEU A 3 -1.89 14.60 -3.13
CA LEU A 3 -2.31 13.49 -2.28
C LEU A 3 -2.66 12.27 -3.13
N ILE A 4 -2.30 11.09 -2.64
CA ILE A 4 -2.63 9.81 -3.28
C ILE A 4 -3.64 9.07 -2.38
N GLY A 5 -4.84 8.83 -2.89
CA GLY A 5 -5.88 8.10 -2.16
C GLY A 5 -5.79 6.58 -2.33
N LEU A 6 -5.66 5.84 -1.22
CA LEU A 6 -5.55 4.37 -1.19
C LEU A 6 -6.84 3.64 -0.79
N GLY A 7 -7.99 4.33 -0.80
CA GLY A 7 -9.28 3.75 -0.39
C GLY A 7 -9.83 2.70 -1.36
N LYS A 8 -11.04 2.19 -1.07
CA LYS A 8 -11.72 1.18 -1.90
C LYS A 8 -12.55 1.75 -3.07
N GLY A 9 -12.55 3.07 -3.23
CA GLY A 9 -13.35 3.75 -4.25
C GLY A 9 -12.90 3.42 -5.68
N PRO A 10 -13.78 3.59 -6.69
CA PRO A 10 -13.47 3.24 -8.09
C PRO A 10 -12.31 4.06 -8.68
N ILE A 11 -12.12 5.29 -8.21
CA ILE A 11 -11.04 6.18 -8.64
C ILE A 11 -9.81 6.15 -7.72
N SER A 12 -9.78 5.29 -6.70
CA SER A 12 -8.59 5.19 -5.85
C SER A 12 -7.38 4.69 -6.64
N PHE A 13 -6.18 5.01 -6.17
CA PHE A 13 -4.95 4.57 -6.81
C PHE A 13 -4.87 3.03 -6.88
N ILE A 14 -5.30 2.34 -5.83
CA ILE A 14 -5.33 0.88 -5.77
C ILE A 14 -6.30 0.28 -6.80
N SER A 15 -7.47 0.89 -7.00
CA SER A 15 -8.44 0.44 -8.01
C SER A 15 -7.91 0.62 -9.43
N GLN A 16 -7.23 1.73 -9.70
CA GLN A 16 -6.62 2.02 -11.01
C GLN A 16 -5.43 1.10 -11.31
N MET A 17 -4.57 0.85 -10.32
CA MET A 17 -3.38 0.00 -10.46
C MET A 17 -3.71 -1.50 -10.46
N GLY A 18 -4.87 -1.88 -9.92
CA GLY A 18 -5.28 -3.29 -9.82
C GLY A 18 -5.40 -3.99 -11.18
N SER A 19 -5.71 -3.27 -12.26
CA SER A 19 -5.70 -3.82 -13.63
C SER A 19 -4.28 -4.07 -14.14
N ALA A 20 -3.31 -3.23 -13.76
CA ALA A 20 -1.91 -3.36 -14.19
C ALA A 20 -1.17 -4.47 -13.44
N PHE A 21 -1.47 -4.69 -12.15
CA PHE A 21 -0.77 -5.65 -11.29
C PHE A 21 -1.60 -6.88 -10.90
N GLY A 22 -2.73 -7.09 -11.56
CA GLY A 22 -3.56 -8.31 -11.46
C GLY A 22 -4.35 -8.46 -10.16
N ALA A 23 -4.25 -7.53 -9.20
CA ALA A 23 -5.07 -7.55 -7.98
C ALA A 23 -5.20 -6.16 -7.33
N ARG A 24 -6.36 -5.87 -6.74
CA ARG A 24 -6.64 -4.63 -5.98
C ARG A 24 -6.20 -4.76 -4.52
N ARG A 25 -4.90 -4.97 -4.31
CA ARG A 25 -4.29 -5.15 -2.99
C ARG A 25 -2.93 -4.47 -2.94
N PHE A 26 -2.53 -4.11 -1.74
CA PHE A 26 -1.22 -3.55 -1.47
C PHE A 26 -0.79 -3.89 -0.04
N SER A 27 0.49 -3.73 0.22
CA SER A 27 1.06 -3.75 1.56
C SER A 27 2.02 -2.59 1.75
N GLN A 28 2.14 -2.14 3.00
CA GLN A 28 3.01 -1.03 3.37
C GLN A 28 3.65 -1.29 4.73
N CYS A 29 4.87 -0.79 4.90
CA CYS A 29 5.57 -0.76 6.18
C CYS A 29 6.04 0.66 6.43
N LEU A 30 5.15 1.51 6.98
CA LEU A 30 5.46 2.93 7.17
C LEU A 30 6.63 3.10 8.15
N VAL A 31 7.50 4.07 7.86
CA VAL A 31 8.52 4.48 8.82
C VAL A 31 7.87 5.19 10.02
N PRO A 32 8.45 5.11 11.22
CA PRO A 32 7.95 5.81 12.38
C PRO A 32 7.87 7.33 12.17
N PHE A 33 6.97 7.98 12.90
CA PHE A 33 6.90 9.43 12.91
C PHE A 33 8.23 10.04 13.38
N HIS A 34 8.61 11.19 12.80
CA HIS A 34 9.87 11.90 13.06
C HIS A 34 11.15 11.21 12.57
N THR A 35 11.03 10.18 11.72
CA THR A 35 12.17 9.65 10.96
C THR A 35 12.66 10.68 9.94
N ASP A 36 13.96 10.70 9.65
CA ASP A 36 14.55 11.57 8.63
C ASP A 36 13.82 11.41 7.27
N PRO A 37 13.43 12.50 6.58
CA PRO A 37 12.65 12.43 5.34
C PRO A 37 13.35 11.73 4.16
N SER A 38 14.67 11.58 4.21
CA SER A 38 15.43 10.84 3.18
C SER A 38 15.28 9.32 3.33
N ILE A 39 14.84 8.85 4.49
CA ILE A 39 14.61 7.42 4.73
C ILE A 39 13.24 7.03 4.18
N SER A 40 13.26 6.13 3.19
CA SER A 40 12.05 5.61 2.56
C SER A 40 11.75 4.19 3.02
N SER A 41 10.46 3.85 3.04
CA SER A 41 9.99 2.48 3.18
C SER A 41 9.48 1.95 1.84
N LYS A 42 9.18 0.65 1.79
CA LYS A 42 8.62 0.02 0.60
C LYS A 42 7.11 -0.16 0.71
N MET A 43 6.45 0.09 -0.41
CA MET A 43 5.05 -0.28 -0.64
C MET A 43 5.01 -1.22 -1.83
N SER A 44 4.20 -2.27 -1.75
CA SER A 44 4.07 -3.29 -2.80
C SER A 44 2.62 -3.39 -3.24
N PHE A 45 2.39 -3.60 -4.54
CA PHE A 45 1.06 -3.60 -5.15
C PHE A 45 0.80 -4.90 -5.92
N GLY A 46 -0.46 -5.34 -5.93
CA GLY A 46 -0.92 -6.43 -6.78
C GLY A 46 -0.59 -7.83 -6.29
N VAL A 47 -0.47 -8.77 -7.22
CA VAL A 47 -0.24 -10.17 -6.89
C VAL A 47 1.10 -10.35 -6.17
N GLY A 48 1.08 -11.05 -5.03
CA GLY A 48 2.28 -11.27 -4.22
C GLY A 48 2.63 -10.13 -3.26
N SER A 49 1.81 -9.06 -3.20
CA SER A 49 2.01 -7.99 -2.23
C SER A 49 1.63 -8.38 -0.80
N GLU A 50 1.21 -9.61 -0.53
CA GLU A 50 0.82 -10.06 0.81
C GLU A 50 2.05 -10.26 1.69
N VAL A 51 2.05 -9.61 2.85
CA VAL A 51 3.03 -9.88 3.90
C VAL A 51 2.49 -11.01 4.76
N LYS A 52 3.33 -11.99 5.09
CA LYS A 52 2.98 -13.12 5.94
C LYS A 52 3.95 -13.18 7.11
N GLY A 53 3.45 -13.52 8.29
CA GLY A 53 4.27 -13.71 9.48
C GLY A 53 3.61 -13.18 10.75
N PRO A 54 4.26 -13.39 11.91
CA PRO A 54 3.79 -12.87 13.19
C PRO A 54 3.71 -11.34 13.17
N GLY A 55 2.64 -10.78 13.76
CA GLY A 55 2.46 -9.34 13.88
C GLY A 55 2.00 -8.62 12.61
N VAL A 56 1.76 -9.34 11.51
CA VAL A 56 1.11 -8.76 10.32
C VAL A 56 -0.34 -8.41 10.65
N VAL A 57 -0.72 -7.18 10.32
CA VAL A 57 -2.10 -6.70 10.42
C VAL A 57 -2.63 -6.47 9.01
N SER A 58 -3.85 -6.93 8.74
CA SER A 58 -4.54 -6.70 7.47
C SER A 58 -5.87 -6.00 7.73
N THR A 59 -6.12 -4.97 6.95
CA THR A 59 -7.40 -4.26 6.98
C THR A 59 -8.19 -4.68 5.75
N PRO A 60 -9.42 -5.20 5.91
CA PRO A 60 -10.30 -5.45 4.77
C PRO A 60 -10.78 -4.11 4.22
N MET A 61 -9.97 -3.52 3.33
CA MET A 61 -10.29 -2.27 2.64
C MET A 61 -11.27 -2.55 1.53
#